data_AF-A0A2A2EQZ9-F1
#
_entry.id   AF-A0A2A2EQZ9-F1
#
_cell.length_a   1.000
_cell.length_b   1.000
_cell.length_c   1.000
_cell.angle_alpha   90.00
_cell.angle_beta   90.00
_cell.angle_gamma   90.00
#
_symmetry.space_group_name_H-M   'P 1'
#
loop_
_entity.id
_entity.type
_entity.pdbx_description
1 polymer ?
#
loop_
_entity_poly.entity_id
_entity_poly.type
_entity_poly.pdbx_seq_one_letter_code
_entity_poly.pdbx_strand_id
1 'polypeptide(L)'
;MDNKPDKLQVGERVFDWLLLLFSGAVFYHAYQITGFSSINSAGAFPIGLSLILIASSIAVLAGHRRKQRPDTQGALDEFKAFLRQHFPFNVLVFSALAVAYLIAIEPASFFLSTFVFLVLAMIFLRRGKAVTSLLTATGAIAVIYVLFTVVFRVYLP
;
A
#
# COMPACT_ATOMS: atom_id res chain seq x y z
N MET A 1 6.22 15.49 -37.42
CA MET A 1 6.18 14.76 -36.14
C MET A 1 4.72 14.46 -35.86
N ASP A 2 4.32 13.20 -36.04
CA ASP A 2 2.94 12.74 -35.90
C ASP A 2 2.58 12.75 -34.40
N ASN A 3 1.94 13.83 -33.93
CA ASN A 3 1.56 14.00 -32.53
C ASN A 3 0.26 13.24 -32.27
N LYS A 4 0.36 11.90 -32.21
CA LYS A 4 -0.78 11.06 -31.82
C LYS A 4 -1.14 11.42 -30.37
N PRO A 5 -2.38 11.82 -30.08
CA PRO A 5 -2.79 12.12 -28.72
C PRO A 5 -2.56 10.90 -27.84
N ASP A 6 -1.90 11.12 -26.72
CA ASP A 6 -1.57 10.11 -25.73
C ASP A 6 -2.87 9.44 -25.25
N LYS A 7 -3.05 8.16 -25.59
CA LYS A 7 -4.26 7.41 -25.25
C LYS A 7 -4.16 6.93 -23.80
N LEU A 8 -5.24 7.10 -23.04
CA LEU A 8 -5.36 6.55 -21.69
C LEU A 8 -5.23 5.02 -21.74
N GLN A 9 -4.50 4.44 -20.78
CA GLN A 9 -4.46 2.99 -20.64
C GLN A 9 -5.81 2.49 -20.13
N VAL A 10 -6.24 1.33 -20.60
CA VAL A 10 -7.51 0.72 -20.18
C VAL A 10 -7.46 0.45 -18.68
N GLY A 11 -8.41 0.99 -17.91
CA GLY A 11 -8.48 0.80 -16.46
C GLY A 11 -7.78 1.89 -15.63
N GLU A 12 -7.01 2.79 -16.25
CA GLU A 12 -6.29 3.87 -15.55
C GLU A 12 -7.27 4.84 -14.86
N ARG A 13 -8.40 5.15 -15.50
CA ARG A 13 -9.41 6.05 -14.93
C ARG A 13 -10.13 5.44 -13.73
N VAL A 14 -10.46 4.14 -13.81
CA VAL A 14 -11.08 3.41 -12.69
C VAL A 14 -10.10 3.30 -11.54
N PHE A 15 -8.82 3.05 -11.82
CA PHE A 15 -7.77 3.05 -10.82
C PHE A 15 -7.69 4.37 -10.06
N ASP A 16 -7.61 5.50 -10.77
CA ASP A 16 -7.45 6.81 -10.12
C ASP A 16 -8.65 7.18 -9.27
N TRP A 17 -9.86 6.84 -9.71
CA TRP A 17 -11.06 7.00 -8.88
C TRP A 17 -11.02 6.13 -7.63
N LEU A 18 -10.61 4.86 -7.74
CA LEU A 18 -10.42 3.98 -6.59
C LEU A 18 -9.33 4.51 -5.66
N LEU A 19 -8.21 4.98 -6.20
CA LEU A 19 -7.09 5.54 -5.44
C LEU A 19 -7.53 6.80 -4.68
N LEU A 20 -8.31 7.68 -5.32
CA LEU A 20 -8.89 8.85 -4.68
C LEU A 20 -9.86 8.46 -3.55
N LEU A 21 -10.72 7.46 -3.79
CA LEU A 21 -11.65 6.96 -2.77
C LEU A 21 -10.92 6.35 -1.58
N PHE A 22 -9.95 5.46 -1.81
CA PHE A 22 -9.17 4.80 -0.77
C PHE A 22 -8.30 5.79 0.02
N SER A 23 -7.65 6.74 -0.67
CA SER A 23 -6.88 7.78 0.02
C SER A 23 -7.78 8.68 0.89
N GLY A 24 -9.00 8.98 0.45
CA GLY A 24 -10.01 9.64 1.28
C GLY A 24 -10.42 8.81 2.51
N ALA A 25 -10.60 7.50 2.37
CA ALA A 25 -10.88 6.62 3.51
C ALA A 25 -9.71 6.56 4.51
N VAL A 26 -8.47 6.49 4.02
CA VAL A 26 -7.27 6.56 4.87
C VAL A 26 -7.19 7.90 5.58
N PHE A 27 -7.46 9.01 4.89
CA PHE A 27 -7.51 10.33 5.51
C PHE A 27 -8.55 10.38 6.63
N TYR A 28 -9.76 9.85 6.39
CA TYR A 28 -10.83 9.81 7.38
C TYR A 28 -10.45 9.00 8.63
N HIS A 29 -9.89 7.80 8.46
CA HIS A 29 -9.44 7.00 9.60
C HIS A 29 -8.26 7.64 10.33
N ALA A 30 -7.30 8.20 9.61
CA ALA A 30 -6.16 8.89 10.20
C ALA A 30 -6.60 10.14 10.99
N TYR A 31 -7.58 10.86 10.47
CA TYR A 31 -8.19 12.00 11.15
C TYR A 31 -8.90 11.59 12.44
N GLN A 32 -9.56 10.43 12.48
CA GLN A 32 -10.19 9.91 13.70
C GLN A 32 -9.18 9.55 14.80
N ILE A 33 -7.94 9.16 14.45
CA ILE A 33 -6.93 8.75 15.43
C ILE A 33 -6.49 9.93 16.30
N THR A 34 -6.18 11.08 15.70
CA THR A 34 -5.53 12.20 16.41
C THR A 34 -6.09 13.59 16.08
N GLY A 35 -7.02 13.71 15.12
CA GLY A 35 -7.52 14.99 14.62
C GLY A 35 -6.38 15.89 14.12
N PHE A 36 -6.50 17.20 14.37
CA PHE A 36 -5.44 18.20 14.14
C PHE A 36 -4.62 18.50 15.41
N SER A 37 -4.76 17.70 16.46
CA SER A 37 -4.33 18.06 17.81
C SER A 37 -2.81 18.09 18.00
N SER A 38 -2.03 17.46 17.11
CA SER A 38 -0.57 17.50 17.14
C SER A 38 0.06 17.05 15.81
N ILE A 39 1.03 17.83 15.31
CA ILE A 39 1.85 17.52 14.13
C ILE A 39 2.76 16.30 14.38
N ASN A 40 3.10 15.99 15.64
CA ASN A 40 3.96 14.87 16.02
C ASN A 40 3.15 13.69 16.62
N SER A 41 1.91 13.51 16.17
CA SER A 41 1.03 12.46 16.65
C SER A 41 1.04 11.23 15.75
N ALA A 42 0.58 10.09 16.27
CA ALA A 42 0.55 8.83 15.54
C ALA A 42 -0.25 8.89 14.22
N GLY A 43 -1.25 9.78 14.11
CA GLY A 43 -2.04 9.98 12.89
C GLY A 43 -1.47 11.04 11.93
N ALA A 44 -0.50 11.86 12.34
CA ALA A 44 0.04 12.93 11.49
C ALA A 44 0.71 12.40 10.22
N PHE A 45 1.44 11.28 10.33
CA PHE A 45 2.09 10.65 9.18
C PHE A 45 1.08 10.07 8.17
N PRO A 46 0.09 9.25 8.58
CA PRO A 46 -0.99 8.82 7.67
C PRO A 46 -1.81 9.97 7.07
N ILE A 47 -2.07 11.06 7.80
CA ILE A 47 -2.74 12.26 7.28
C ILE A 47 -1.89 12.90 6.16
N GLY A 48 -0.60 13.12 6.39
CA GLY A 48 0.29 13.69 5.38
C GLY A 48 0.36 12.86 4.10
N LEU A 49 0.52 11.53 4.24
CA LEU A 49 0.54 10.63 3.09
C LEU A 49 -0.78 10.61 2.31
N SER A 50 -1.92 10.55 3.00
CA SER A 50 -3.23 10.54 2.34
C SER A 50 -3.51 11.85 1.60
N LEU A 51 -3.09 13.00 2.14
CA LEU A 51 -3.19 14.28 1.43
C LEU A 51 -2.37 14.30 0.13
N ILE A 52 -1.13 13.80 0.17
CA ILE A 52 -0.28 13.70 -1.02
C ILE A 52 -0.95 12.80 -2.06
N LEU A 53 -1.48 11.64 -1.64
CA LEU A 53 -2.17 10.70 -2.54
C LEU A 53 -3.44 11.32 -3.15
N ILE A 54 -4.24 12.04 -2.37
CA ILE A 54 -5.42 12.76 -2.86
C ILE A 54 -5.00 13.80 -3.90
N ALA A 55 -4.00 14.63 -3.59
CA ALA A 55 -3.52 15.68 -4.47
C ALA A 55 -2.97 15.11 -5.79
N SER A 56 -2.15 14.06 -5.73
CA SER A 56 -1.64 13.36 -6.90
C SER A 56 -2.79 12.74 -7.72
N SER A 57 -3.74 12.08 -7.08
CA SER A 57 -4.88 11.47 -7.78
C SER A 57 -5.72 12.51 -8.51
N ILE A 58 -5.99 13.66 -7.88
CA ILE A 58 -6.71 14.78 -8.52
C ILE A 58 -5.91 15.33 -9.71
N ALA A 59 -4.59 15.51 -9.55
CA ALA A 59 -3.72 16.02 -10.62
C ALA A 59 -3.70 15.07 -11.83
N VAL A 60 -3.61 13.77 -11.61
CA VAL A 60 -3.68 12.75 -12.67
C VAL A 60 -5.05 12.77 -13.36
N LEU A 61 -6.13 12.80 -12.58
CA LEU A 61 -7.50 12.83 -13.10
C LEU A 61 -7.80 14.12 -13.89
N ALA A 62 -7.21 15.24 -13.49
CA ALA A 62 -7.27 16.51 -14.24
C ALA A 62 -6.47 16.43 -15.55
N GLY A 63 -5.31 15.75 -15.54
CA GLY A 63 -4.51 15.46 -16.73
C GLY A 63 -5.24 14.57 -17.74
N HIS A 64 -6.02 13.60 -17.27
CA HIS A 64 -6.83 12.71 -18.11
C HIS A 64 -7.89 13.43 -18.93
N ARG A 65 -8.40 14.58 -18.47
CA ARG A 65 -9.38 15.38 -19.22
C ARG A 65 -8.87 15.84 -20.59
N ARG A 66 -7.55 15.86 -20.80
CA ARG A 66 -6.91 16.23 -22.08
C ARG A 66 -6.62 15.03 -22.99
N LYS A 67 -6.77 13.79 -22.51
CA LYS A 67 -6.44 12.56 -23.24
C LYS A 67 -7.70 11.93 -23.86
N GLN A 68 -7.52 11.26 -25.00
CA GLN A 68 -8.63 10.57 -25.67
C GLN A 68 -9.08 9.34 -24.86
N ARG A 69 -10.40 9.11 -24.81
CA ARG A 69 -11.01 7.98 -24.12
C ARG A 69 -10.47 6.65 -24.70
N PRO A 70 -10.19 5.64 -23.85
CA PRO A 70 -9.79 4.33 -24.34
C PRO A 70 -10.94 3.66 -25.10
N ASP A 71 -10.57 2.88 -26.10
CA ASP A 71 -11.47 2.15 -26.98
C ASP A 71 -11.96 0.89 -26.24
N THR A 72 -12.97 1.05 -25.38
CA THR A 72 -13.50 -0.02 -24.52
C THR A 72 -15.02 -0.01 -24.50
N GLN A 73 -15.62 -1.20 -24.58
CA GLN A 73 -17.05 -1.40 -24.81
C GLN A 73 -17.91 -1.34 -23.53
N GLY A 74 -17.31 -1.09 -22.35
CA GLY A 74 -18.06 -0.89 -21.10
C GLY A 74 -17.19 -0.85 -19.83
N ALA A 75 -17.79 -0.40 -18.72
CA ALA A 75 -17.11 -0.24 -17.42
C ALA A 75 -16.65 -1.57 -16.78
N LEU A 76 -17.32 -2.69 -17.09
CA LEU A 76 -16.97 -4.01 -16.56
C LEU A 76 -15.68 -4.56 -17.18
N ASP A 77 -15.49 -4.37 -18.49
CA ASP A 77 -14.25 -4.78 -19.17
C ASP A 77 -13.08 -3.90 -18.74
N GLU A 78 -13.32 -2.61 -18.51
CA GLU A 78 -12.33 -1.69 -17.94
C GLU A 78 -11.92 -2.12 -16.52
N PHE A 79 -12.88 -2.54 -15.69
CA PHE A 79 -12.61 -3.05 -14.34
C PHE A 79 -11.84 -4.38 -14.35
N LYS A 80 -12.18 -5.30 -15.26
CA LYS A 80 -11.48 -6.59 -15.38
C LYS A 80 -10.05 -6.42 -15.89
N ALA A 81 -9.85 -5.53 -16.87
CA ALA A 81 -8.53 -5.15 -17.36
C ALA A 81 -7.69 -4.49 -16.26
N PHE A 82 -8.31 -3.57 -15.50
CA PHE A 82 -7.71 -2.94 -14.34
C PHE A 82 -7.21 -3.97 -13.30
N LEU A 83 -8.07 -4.89 -12.85
CA LEU A 83 -7.69 -5.92 -11.88
C LEU A 83 -6.51 -6.76 -12.37
N ARG A 84 -6.52 -7.16 -13.64
CA ARG A 84 -5.45 -7.98 -14.21
C ARG A 84 -4.11 -7.24 -14.30
N GLN A 85 -4.14 -5.94 -14.59
CA GLN A 85 -2.93 -5.14 -14.79
C GLN A 85 -2.37 -4.56 -13.49
N HIS A 86 -3.24 -4.10 -12.57
CA HIS A 86 -2.84 -3.42 -11.34
C HIS A 86 -2.77 -4.34 -10.11
N PHE A 87 -3.51 -5.45 -10.09
CA PHE A 87 -3.48 -6.42 -8.99
C PHE A 87 -2.92 -7.78 -9.44
N PRO A 88 -1.62 -7.86 -9.77
CA PRO A 88 -1.00 -9.14 -10.04
C PRO A 88 -1.09 -10.03 -8.79
N PHE A 89 -1.21 -11.34 -8.99
CA PHE A 89 -1.41 -12.34 -7.93
C PHE A 89 -0.44 -12.16 -6.74
N ASN A 90 0.81 -11.78 -7.02
CA ASN A 90 1.81 -11.52 -5.99
C ASN A 90 1.40 -10.41 -5.00
N VAL A 91 0.81 -9.31 -5.51
CA VAL A 91 0.32 -8.20 -4.68
C VAL A 91 -0.86 -8.67 -3.84
N LEU A 92 -1.77 -9.45 -4.42
CA LEU A 92 -2.94 -9.95 -3.69
C LEU A 92 -2.54 -10.87 -2.53
N VAL A 93 -1.61 -11.81 -2.77
CA VAL A 93 -1.09 -12.71 -1.74
C VAL A 93 -0.30 -11.95 -0.68
N PHE A 94 0.56 -11.00 -1.08
CA PHE A 94 1.32 -10.19 -0.14
C PHE A 94 0.39 -9.33 0.74
N SER A 95 -0.64 -8.70 0.16
CA SER A 95 -1.65 -7.95 0.90
C SER A 95 -2.44 -8.84 1.86
N ALA A 96 -2.83 -10.05 1.45
CA ALA A 96 -3.49 -11.01 2.32
C ALA A 96 -2.59 -11.42 3.50
N LEU A 97 -1.31 -11.63 3.24
CA LEU A 97 -0.32 -11.94 4.27
C LEU A 97 -0.14 -10.77 5.26
N ALA A 98 -0.18 -9.53 4.78
CA ALA A 98 -0.12 -8.34 5.63
C ALA A 98 -1.36 -8.20 6.52
N VAL A 99 -2.56 -8.49 5.99
CA VAL A 99 -3.80 -8.51 6.79
C VAL A 99 -3.75 -9.62 7.84
N ALA A 100 -3.31 -10.83 7.47
CA ALA A 100 -3.14 -11.93 8.40
C ALA A 100 -2.13 -11.58 9.51
N TYR A 101 -1.04 -10.88 9.17
CA TYR A 101 -0.09 -10.36 10.14
C TYR A 101 -0.76 -9.39 11.12
N LEU A 102 -1.53 -8.41 10.66
CA LEU A 102 -2.22 -7.45 11.53
C LEU A 102 -3.15 -8.14 12.54
N ILE A 103 -3.88 -9.16 12.08
CA ILE A 103 -4.75 -9.96 12.96
C ILE A 103 -3.93 -10.80 13.95
N ALA A 104 -2.78 -11.32 13.54
CA ALA A 104 -1.92 -12.16 14.37
C ALA A 104 -1.14 -11.39 15.45
N ILE A 105 -0.95 -10.08 15.31
CA ILE A 105 -0.24 -9.26 16.31
C ILE A 105 -0.92 -9.37 17.68
N GLU A 106 -2.26 -9.28 17.71
CA GLU A 106 -3.04 -9.24 18.95
C GLU A 106 -2.89 -10.53 19.81
N PRO A 107 -2.99 -11.76 19.26
CA PRO A 107 -2.81 -12.98 20.04
C PRO A 107 -1.37 -13.50 20.17
N ALA A 108 -0.45 -13.22 19.22
CA ALA A 108 0.83 -13.94 19.12
C ALA A 108 2.08 -13.11 19.47
N SER A 109 1.93 -11.85 19.87
CA SER A 109 2.97 -10.81 20.03
C SER A 109 3.48 -10.22 18.71
N PHE A 110 3.87 -8.95 18.77
CA PHE A 110 4.45 -8.24 17.63
C PHE A 110 5.64 -8.98 17.02
N PHE A 111 6.62 -9.39 17.83
CA PHE A 111 7.87 -9.96 17.33
C PHE A 111 7.67 -11.28 16.57
N LEU A 112 6.86 -12.18 17.11
CA LEU A 112 6.61 -13.48 16.49
C LEU A 112 5.83 -13.31 15.19
N SER A 113 4.79 -12.47 15.21
CA SER A 113 3.98 -12.17 14.04
C SER A 113 4.80 -11.50 12.94
N THR A 114 5.67 -10.54 13.28
CA THR A 114 6.56 -9.87 12.31
C THR A 114 7.57 -10.86 11.72
N PHE A 115 8.10 -11.77 12.53
CA PHE A 115 9.07 -12.77 12.06
C PHE A 115 8.44 -13.71 11.04
N VAL A 116 7.29 -14.29 11.38
CA VAL A 116 6.55 -15.18 10.48
C VAL A 116 6.14 -14.43 9.21
N PHE A 117 5.63 -13.21 9.33
CA PHE A 117 5.29 -12.36 8.19
C PHE A 117 6.47 -12.14 7.26
N LEU A 118 7.63 -11.70 7.78
CA LEU A 118 8.81 -11.42 6.97
C LEU A 118 9.34 -12.67 6.28
N VAL A 119 9.41 -13.79 6.99
CA VAL A 119 9.85 -15.07 6.43
C VAL A 119 8.93 -15.50 5.28
N LEU A 120 7.62 -15.52 5.51
CA LEU A 120 6.65 -15.92 4.49
C LEU A 120 6.66 -14.97 3.29
N ALA A 121 6.70 -13.66 3.53
CA ALA A 121 6.76 -12.64 2.48
C ALA A 121 8.02 -12.78 1.62
N MET A 122 9.18 -12.95 2.25
CA MET A 122 10.44 -13.10 1.52
C MET A 122 10.51 -14.43 0.77
N ILE A 123 10.04 -15.55 1.35
CA ILE A 123 10.00 -16.84 0.64
C ILE A 123 9.11 -16.75 -0.59
N PHE A 124 7.92 -16.16 -0.42
CA PHE A 124 6.93 -16.01 -1.47
C PHE A 124 7.42 -15.07 -2.59
N LEU A 125 7.94 -13.89 -2.24
CA LEU A 125 8.34 -12.88 -3.22
C LEU A 125 9.68 -13.21 -3.90
N ARG A 126 10.58 -13.92 -3.20
CA ARG A 126 11.96 -14.20 -3.66
C ARG A 126 12.13 -15.58 -4.29
N ARG A 127 11.03 -16.33 -4.51
CA ARG A 127 10.98 -17.63 -5.21
C ARG A 127 12.09 -18.62 -4.77
N GLY A 128 12.22 -18.89 -3.48
CA GLY A 128 12.83 -20.16 -3.02
C GLY A 128 14.20 -20.13 -2.32
N LYS A 129 14.85 -18.98 -2.08
CA LYS A 129 16.08 -18.95 -1.25
C LYS A 129 15.77 -18.79 0.25
N ALA A 130 15.09 -19.78 0.82
CA ALA A 130 14.58 -19.77 2.20
C ALA A 130 15.65 -19.40 3.25
N VAL A 131 16.88 -19.89 3.10
CA VAL A 131 17.99 -19.59 4.03
C VAL A 131 18.39 -18.11 4.01
N THR A 132 18.51 -17.51 2.82
CA THR A 132 18.82 -16.07 2.72
C THR A 132 17.67 -15.20 3.21
N SER A 133 16.43 -15.64 2.99
CA SER A 133 15.23 -14.99 3.51
C SER A 133 15.21 -15.02 5.04
N LEU A 134 15.55 -16.17 5.65
CA LEU A 134 15.61 -16.31 7.10
C LEU A 134 16.67 -15.39 7.72
N LEU A 135 17.87 -15.34 7.13
CA LEU A 135 18.95 -14.46 7.60
C LEU A 135 18.56 -12.98 7.48
N THR A 136 17.93 -12.61 6.37
CA THR A 136 17.51 -11.22 6.10
C THR A 136 16.34 -10.82 7.01
N ALA A 137 15.37 -11.70 7.23
CA ALA A 137 14.27 -11.47 8.16
C ALA A 137 14.76 -11.34 9.61
N THR A 138 15.72 -12.17 10.02
CA THR A 138 16.36 -12.09 11.34
C THR A 138 17.08 -10.74 11.51
N GLY A 139 17.88 -10.34 10.52
CA GLY A 139 18.56 -9.05 10.52
C GLY A 139 17.58 -7.86 10.55
N ALA A 140 16.50 -7.93 9.77
CA ALA A 140 15.46 -6.90 9.77
C ALA A 140 14.79 -6.76 11.13
N ILE A 141 14.46 -7.88 11.80
CA ILE A 141 13.89 -7.84 13.16
C ILE A 141 14.87 -7.31 14.18
N ALA A 142 16.16 -7.66 14.09
CA ALA A 142 17.17 -7.10 14.98
C ALA A 142 17.23 -5.56 14.84
N VAL A 143 17.20 -5.05 13.61
CA VAL A 143 17.17 -3.60 13.33
C VAL A 143 15.89 -2.96 13.86
N ILE A 144 14.72 -3.57 13.63
CA ILE A 144 13.43 -3.11 14.13
C ILE A 144 13.47 -3.06 15.67
N TYR A 145 13.93 -4.12 16.33
CA TYR A 145 14.06 -4.18 17.78
C TYR A 145 14.93 -3.04 18.33
N VAL A 146 16.10 -2.80 17.73
CA VAL A 146 16.98 -1.69 18.13
C VAL A 146 16.29 -0.34 17.97
N LEU A 147 15.63 -0.10 16.83
CA LEU A 147 14.88 1.13 16.59
C LEU A 147 13.79 1.33 17.66
N PHE A 148 12.98 0.32 17.93
CA PHE A 148 11.85 0.48 18.85
C PHE A 148 12.28 0.56 20.32
N THR A 149 13.22 -0.29 20.75
CA THR A 149 13.64 -0.35 22.15
C THR A 149 14.64 0.74 22.51
N VAL A 150 15.61 1.04 21.65
CA VAL A 150 16.69 1.99 21.95
C VAL A 150 16.32 3.41 21.52
N VAL A 151 15.80 3.58 20.30
CA VAL A 151 15.55 4.91 19.73
C VAL A 151 14.19 5.44 20.17
N PHE A 152 13.13 4.64 20.05
CA PHE A 152 11.77 5.12 20.32
C PHE A 152 11.30 4.92 21.77
N ARG A 153 11.97 4.07 22.57
CA ARG A 153 11.55 3.72 23.95
C ARG A 153 10.05 3.37 24.06
N VAL A 154 9.46 2.81 23.02
CA VAL A 154 8.07 2.36 23.03
C VAL A 154 8.08 0.86 23.31
N TYR A 155 7.44 0.45 24.41
CA TYR A 155 7.13 -0.96 24.65
C TYR A 155 5.97 -1.34 23.72
N LEU A 156 6.26 -2.12 22.69
CA LEU A 156 5.25 -2.75 21.86
C LEU A 156 4.58 -3.89 22.68
N PRO A 157 3.25 -4.01 22.64
CA PRO A 157 2.52 -5.05 23.36
C PRO A 157 2.84 -6.47 22.87
#